data_AF-A0A7R9I6L9-F1
#
_entry.id   AF-A0A7R9I6L9-F1
#
_cell.length_a   1.000
_cell.length_b   1.000
_cell.length_c   1.000
_cell.angle_alpha   90.00
_cell.angle_beta   90.00
_cell.angle_gamma   90.00
#
_symmetry.space_group_name_H-M   'P 1'
#
loop_
_entity.id
_entity.type
_entity.pdbx_description
1 polymer ?
#
loop_
_entity_poly.entity_id
_entity_poly.type
_entity_poly.pdbx_seq_one_letter_code
_entity_poly.pdbx_strand_id
1 'polypeptide(L)'
;MEGVKTCKEFNQDGTICEESRTLEILEELQTLYAERLKRIDDEAGGDGVQLKMTTLESWVQDLTMQNAMLVHTVELLEHEASERVLLLQKRLQESSKSALKYMTKVQDYDSQMQEATGEKIRSQSQQILSLSQLPNSAVVFKLGMSKNHVLHSATSKLGGAIDR
;
A
#
# COMPACT_ATOMS: atom_id res chain seq x y z
N MET A 1 24.39 32.73 3.98
CA MET A 1 24.20 31.65 3.00
C MET A 1 24.11 30.37 3.78
N GLU A 2 22.91 29.80 3.82
CA GLU A 2 22.59 28.61 4.60
C GLU A 2 23.40 27.42 4.10
N GLY A 3 23.89 26.62 5.06
CA GLY A 3 24.76 25.49 4.81
C GLY A 3 24.07 24.44 3.95
N VAL A 4 24.79 23.99 2.92
CA VAL A 4 24.47 22.76 2.19
C VAL A 4 24.41 21.63 3.21
N LYS A 5 23.20 21.09 3.45
CA LYS A 5 23.01 19.91 4.28
C LYS A 5 23.62 18.72 3.55
N THR A 6 24.80 18.29 3.99
CA THR A 6 25.37 16.99 3.64
C THR A 6 24.45 15.89 4.15
N CYS A 7 24.11 14.94 3.27
CA CYS A 7 23.25 13.78 3.58
C CYS A 7 23.65 13.12 4.90
N LYS A 8 22.73 13.13 5.87
CA LYS A 8 22.82 12.37 7.12
C LYS A 8 21.71 11.32 7.19
N GLU A 9 21.48 10.60 6.11
CA GLU A 9 20.64 9.41 6.15
C GLU A 9 21.46 8.21 5.70
N PHE A 10 21.91 7.43 6.69
CA PHE A 10 22.41 6.09 6.45
C PHE A 10 21.22 5.24 5.98
N ASN A 11 21.36 4.52 4.87
CA ASN A 11 20.46 3.41 4.57
C ASN A 11 20.50 2.41 5.73
N GLN A 12 19.40 1.70 5.97
CA GLN A 12 19.23 0.74 7.09
C GLN A 12 20.31 -0.37 7.14
N ASP A 13 21.15 -0.47 6.10
CA ASP A 13 22.21 -1.47 5.93
C ASP A 13 23.64 -0.91 6.15
N GLY A 14 23.78 0.38 6.52
CA GLY A 14 25.08 0.97 6.91
C GLY A 14 26.08 1.18 5.77
N THR A 15 25.66 1.08 4.51
CA THR A 15 26.49 1.40 3.35
C THR A 15 26.61 2.90 3.11
N ILE A 16 27.83 3.33 2.77
CA ILE A 16 28.20 4.70 2.42
C ILE A 16 27.32 5.19 1.26
N CYS A 17 26.79 6.41 1.37
CA CYS A 17 26.05 7.07 0.30
C CYS A 17 26.91 7.11 -0.98
N GLU A 18 26.46 6.47 -2.05
CA GLU A 18 27.11 6.47 -3.37
C GLU A 18 27.30 7.89 -3.92
N GLU A 19 26.48 8.84 -3.44
CA GLU A 19 26.61 10.29 -3.67
C GLU A 19 27.99 10.85 -3.27
N SER A 20 28.62 10.33 -2.21
CA SER A 20 29.94 10.81 -1.75
C SER A 20 31.01 10.60 -2.82
N ARG A 21 30.97 9.46 -3.51
CA ARG A 21 31.93 9.13 -4.58
C ARG A 21 31.75 10.01 -5.81
N THR A 22 30.52 10.38 -6.13
CA THR A 22 30.26 11.28 -7.27
C THR A 22 30.75 12.69 -6.99
N LEU A 23 30.57 13.17 -5.75
CA LEU A 23 31.12 14.46 -5.30
C LEU A 23 32.66 14.47 -5.31
N GLU A 24 33.30 13.38 -4.87
CA GLU A 24 34.75 13.21 -4.95
C GLU A 24 35.27 13.31 -6.40
N ILE A 25 34.59 12.69 -7.37
CA ILE A 25 34.97 12.78 -8.79
C ILE A 25 34.87 14.22 -9.32
N LEU A 26 33.87 14.99 -8.88
CA LEU A 26 33.73 16.40 -9.27
C LEU A 26 34.86 17.27 -8.70
N GLU A 27 35.27 17.02 -7.46
CA GLU A 27 36.42 17.69 -6.83
C GLU A 27 37.73 17.33 -7.54
N GLU A 28 37.91 16.07 -7.94
CA GLU A 28 39.05 15.63 -8.75
C GLU A 28 39.07 16.32 -10.13
N LEU A 29 37.93 16.38 -10.83
CA LEU A 29 37.83 17.06 -12.12
C LEU A 29 38.13 18.56 -12.00
N GLN A 30 37.61 19.23 -10.97
CA GLN A 30 37.93 20.63 -10.70
C GLN A 30 39.44 20.84 -10.49
N THR A 31 40.06 19.94 -9.72
CA THR A 31 41.50 19.97 -9.44
C THR A 31 42.32 19.79 -10.71
N LEU A 32 41.95 18.84 -11.57
CA LEU A 32 42.63 18.60 -12.86
C LEU A 32 42.59 19.81 -13.80
N TYR A 33 41.44 20.49 -13.89
CA TYR A 33 41.31 21.70 -14.69
C TYR A 33 42.11 22.87 -14.11
N ALA A 34 42.13 23.03 -12.79
CA ALA A 34 42.92 24.05 -12.09
C ALA A 34 44.43 23.81 -12.27
N GLU A 35 44.89 22.57 -12.12
CA GLU A 35 46.27 22.18 -12.35
C GLU A 35 46.69 22.39 -13.81
N ARG A 36 45.80 22.07 -14.76
CA ARG A 36 46.06 22.30 -16.19
C ARG A 36 46.21 23.78 -16.50
N LEU A 37 45.35 24.65 -15.95
CA LEU A 37 45.51 26.10 -16.10
C LEU A 37 46.83 26.57 -15.50
N LYS A 38 47.15 26.14 -14.27
CA LYS A 38 48.39 26.50 -13.59
C LYS A 38 49.63 26.14 -14.40
N ARG A 39 49.68 24.95 -15.02
CA ARG A 39 50.80 24.59 -15.91
C ARG A 39 50.91 25.51 -17.12
N ILE A 40 49.79 25.93 -17.71
CA ILE A 40 49.79 26.86 -18.85
C ILE A 40 50.32 28.23 -18.41
N ASP A 41 49.97 28.68 -17.21
CA ASP A 41 50.49 29.92 -16.61
C ASP A 41 52.00 29.84 -16.36
N ASP A 42 52.48 28.71 -15.84
CA ASP A 42 53.87 28.48 -15.47
C ASP A 42 54.78 28.25 -16.70
N GLU A 43 54.27 27.60 -17.76
CA GLU A 43 55.07 27.15 -18.92
C GLU A 43 54.97 28.05 -20.16
N ALA A 44 53.83 28.71 -20.42
CA ALA A 44 53.56 29.35 -21.72
C ALA A 44 53.64 30.89 -21.72
N GLY A 45 53.78 31.55 -20.56
CA GLY A 45 53.83 33.01 -20.49
C GLY A 45 52.66 33.70 -21.21
N GLY A 46 52.93 34.80 -21.94
CA GLY A 46 51.91 35.59 -22.65
C GLY A 46 51.23 34.90 -23.84
N ASP A 47 51.83 33.85 -24.41
CA ASP A 47 51.28 33.09 -25.55
C ASP A 47 50.32 31.96 -25.10
N GLY A 48 50.24 31.70 -23.78
CA GLY A 48 49.35 30.70 -23.21
C GLY A 48 47.85 31.04 -23.26
N VAL A 49 47.49 32.28 -23.64
CA VAL A 49 46.10 32.76 -23.61
C VAL A 49 45.17 31.91 -24.46
N GLN A 50 45.59 31.52 -25.67
CA GLN A 50 44.79 30.67 -26.55
C GLN A 50 44.54 29.29 -25.93
N LEU A 51 45.57 28.70 -25.32
CA LEU A 51 45.47 27.39 -24.69
C LEU A 51 44.63 27.41 -23.40
N LYS A 52 44.67 28.51 -22.64
CA LYS A 52 43.75 28.75 -21.51
C LYS A 52 42.31 28.87 -22.00
N MET A 53 42.06 29.64 -23.05
CA MET A 53 40.73 29.82 -23.63
C MET A 53 40.13 28.47 -24.03
N THR A 54 40.87 27.66 -24.79
CA THR A 54 40.42 26.32 -25.20
C THR A 54 40.20 25.39 -24.00
N THR A 55 41.03 25.47 -22.96
CA THR A 55 40.86 24.67 -21.74
C THR A 55 39.60 25.07 -20.97
N LEU A 56 39.31 26.37 -20.88
CA LEU A 56 38.10 26.89 -20.22
C LEU A 56 36.83 26.58 -21.04
N GLU A 57 36.88 26.67 -22.36
CA GLU A 57 35.78 26.28 -23.25
C GLU A 57 35.40 24.81 -23.06
N SER A 58 36.40 23.92 -23.01
CA SER A 58 36.20 22.49 -22.71
C SER A 58 35.55 22.29 -21.35
N TRP A 59 36.01 23.00 -20.33
CA TRP A 59 35.45 22.89 -18.98
C TRP A 59 33.99 23.36 -18.91
N VAL A 60 33.67 24.48 -19.56
CA VAL A 60 32.30 25.00 -19.65
C VAL A 60 31.39 24.00 -20.38
N GLN A 61 31.89 23.38 -21.45
CA GLN A 61 31.14 22.37 -22.19
C GLN A 61 30.85 21.13 -21.33
N ASP A 62 31.84 20.63 -20.60
CA ASP A 62 31.68 19.49 -19.69
C ASP A 62 30.69 19.79 -18.56
N LEU A 63 30.76 20.99 -17.97
CA LEU A 63 29.81 21.44 -16.94
C LEU A 63 28.39 21.56 -17.49
N THR A 64 28.25 22.06 -18.73
CA THR A 64 26.94 22.18 -19.39
C THR A 64 26.34 20.80 -19.64
N MET A 65 27.14 19.83 -20.11
CA MET A 65 26.70 18.47 -20.34
C MET A 65 26.29 17.76 -19.05
N GLN A 66 27.08 17.92 -17.97
CA GLN A 66 26.76 17.36 -16.66
C GLN A 66 25.47 17.96 -16.09
N ASN A 67 25.29 19.27 -16.18
CA ASN A 67 24.06 19.92 -15.74
C ASN A 67 22.84 19.43 -16.53
N ALA A 68 22.96 19.27 -17.85
CA ALA A 68 21.88 18.72 -18.66
C ALA A 68 21.53 17.28 -18.26
N MET A 69 22.53 16.45 -17.97
CA MET A 69 22.33 15.07 -17.50
C MET A 69 21.69 15.02 -16.11
N LEU A 70 22.10 15.90 -15.19
CA LEU A 70 21.53 15.99 -13.85
C LEU A 70 20.06 16.40 -13.92
N VAL A 71 19.73 17.45 -14.69
CA VAL A 71 18.34 17.88 -14.89
C VAL A 71 17.51 16.73 -15.45
N HIS A 72 17.99 16.08 -16.50
CA HIS A 72 17.27 14.94 -17.09
C HIS A 72 17.06 13.80 -16.10
N THR A 73 18.08 13.49 -15.29
CA THR A 73 17.98 12.44 -14.27
C THR A 73 16.98 12.80 -13.18
N VAL A 74 16.98 14.06 -12.73
CA VAL A 74 15.99 14.57 -11.76
C VAL A 74 14.58 14.48 -12.35
N GLU A 75 14.37 14.90 -13.60
CA GLU A 75 13.07 14.78 -14.28
C GLU A 75 12.58 13.32 -14.34
N LEU A 76 13.46 12.36 -14.64
CA LEU A 76 13.12 10.93 -14.63
C LEU A 76 12.74 10.43 -13.23
N LEU A 77 13.47 10.84 -12.19
CA LEU A 77 13.17 10.48 -10.81
C LEU A 77 11.84 11.08 -10.35
N GLU A 78 11.57 12.34 -10.69
CA GLU A 78 10.30 13.01 -10.40
C GLU A 78 9.13 12.32 -11.10
N HIS A 79 9.31 11.93 -12.36
CA HIS A 79 8.31 11.18 -13.12
C HIS A 79 8.01 9.82 -12.47
N GLU A 80 9.05 9.02 -12.20
CA GLU A 80 8.90 7.70 -11.57
C GLU A 80 8.25 7.81 -10.18
N ALA A 81 8.66 8.78 -9.36
CA ALA A 81 8.05 9.02 -8.05
C ALA A 81 6.57 9.38 -8.20
N SER A 82 6.22 10.23 -9.16
CA SER A 82 4.84 10.62 -9.45
C SER A 82 3.99 9.42 -9.90
N GLU A 83 4.51 8.57 -10.79
CA GLU A 83 3.82 7.36 -11.23
C GLU A 83 3.56 6.38 -10.07
N ARG A 84 4.56 6.19 -9.19
CA ARG A 84 4.40 5.35 -7.99
C ARG A 84 3.32 5.87 -7.06
N VAL A 85 3.27 7.19 -6.83
CA VAL A 85 2.22 7.82 -6.00
C VAL A 85 0.84 7.61 -6.63
N LEU A 86 0.70 7.83 -7.94
CA LEU A 86 -0.56 7.62 -8.66
C LEU A 86 -1.03 6.16 -8.58
N LEU A 87 -0.12 5.20 -8.74
CA LEU A 87 -0.43 3.77 -8.62
C LEU A 87 -0.91 3.42 -7.21
N LEU A 88 -0.22 3.92 -6.18
CA LEU A 88 -0.60 3.69 -4.79
C LEU A 88 -1.96 4.31 -4.47
N GLN A 89 -2.22 5.52 -4.94
CA GLN A 89 -3.51 6.17 -4.79
C GLN A 89 -4.64 5.35 -5.42
N LYS A 90 -4.43 4.84 -6.65
CA LYS A 90 -5.40 3.98 -7.33
C LYS A 90 -5.69 2.70 -6.53
N ARG A 91 -4.65 2.01 -6.07
CA ARG A 91 -4.79 0.79 -5.25
C ARG A 91 -5.52 1.07 -3.93
N LEU A 92 -5.23 2.19 -3.29
CA LEU A 92 -5.91 2.60 -2.06
C LEU A 92 -7.40 2.86 -2.30
N GLN A 93 -7.75 3.55 -3.38
CA GLN A 93 -9.14 3.78 -3.76
C GLN A 93 -9.89 2.47 -4.06
N GLU A 94 -9.27 1.54 -4.80
CA GLU A 94 -9.85 0.23 -5.09
C GLU A 94 -10.05 -0.61 -3.82
N SER A 95 -9.07 -0.60 -2.92
CA SER A 95 -9.15 -1.25 -1.62
C SER A 95 -10.27 -0.67 -0.75
N SER A 96 -10.32 0.66 -0.62
CA SER A 96 -11.36 1.37 0.13
C SER A 96 -12.76 1.07 -0.41
N LYS A 97 -12.94 1.11 -1.74
CA LYS A 97 -14.21 0.76 -2.40
C LYS A 97 -14.61 -0.68 -2.11
N SER A 98 -13.65 -1.61 -2.09
CA SER A 98 -13.91 -3.02 -1.78
C SER A 98 -14.31 -3.19 -0.32
N ALA A 99 -13.57 -2.57 0.61
CA ALA A 99 -13.90 -2.57 2.04
C ALA A 99 -15.32 -2.02 2.30
N LEU A 100 -15.69 -0.91 1.66
CA LEU A 100 -17.03 -0.33 1.78
C LEU A 100 -18.12 -1.30 1.27
N LYS A 101 -17.88 -1.97 0.14
CA LYS A 101 -18.80 -3.00 -0.38
C LYS A 101 -18.97 -4.16 0.60
N TYR A 102 -17.89 -4.65 1.19
CA TYR A 102 -17.97 -5.72 2.19
C TYR A 102 -18.69 -5.27 3.45
N MET A 103 -18.41 -4.06 3.94
CA MET A 103 -19.09 -3.49 5.10
C MET A 103 -20.60 -3.34 4.89
N THR A 104 -21.01 -2.88 3.70
CA THR A 104 -22.43 -2.80 3.33
C THR A 104 -23.06 -4.20 3.36
N LYS A 105 -22.43 -5.20 2.74
CA LYS A 105 -22.95 -6.59 2.76
C LYS A 105 -23.06 -7.15 4.18
N VAL A 106 -22.10 -6.87 5.05
CA VAL A 106 -22.15 -7.30 6.45
C VAL A 106 -23.34 -6.66 7.18
N GLN A 107 -23.60 -5.37 6.96
CA GLN A 107 -24.78 -4.68 7.52
C GLN A 107 -26.08 -5.28 6.99
N ASP A 108 -26.15 -5.60 5.69
CA ASP A 108 -27.32 -6.23 5.08
C ASP A 108 -27.59 -7.63 5.68
N TYR A 109 -26.53 -8.44 5.86
CA TYR A 109 -26.64 -9.75 6.49
C TYR A 109 -27.04 -9.65 7.96
N ASP A 110 -26.50 -8.68 8.71
CA ASP A 110 -26.88 -8.47 10.11
C ASP A 110 -28.35 -8.06 10.23
N SER A 111 -28.83 -7.18 9.35
CA SER A 111 -30.24 -6.75 9.30
C SER A 111 -31.17 -7.93 9.01
N GLN A 112 -30.84 -8.77 8.02
CA GLN A 112 -31.61 -9.98 7.70
C GLN A 112 -31.62 -10.99 8.85
N MET A 113 -30.50 -11.14 9.57
CA MET A 113 -30.41 -12.01 10.74
C MET A 113 -31.28 -11.50 11.90
N GLN A 114 -31.28 -10.19 12.15
CA GLN A 114 -32.14 -9.56 13.16
C GLN A 114 -33.63 -9.71 12.82
N GLU A 115 -34.00 -9.56 11.55
CA GLU A 115 -35.37 -9.78 11.09
C GLU A 115 -35.81 -11.23 11.27
N ALA A 116 -35.01 -12.19 10.78
CA ALA A 116 -35.32 -13.61 10.89
C ALA A 116 -35.40 -14.09 12.35
N THR A 117 -34.55 -13.57 13.23
CA THR A 117 -34.61 -13.87 14.67
C THR A 117 -35.85 -13.24 15.32
N GLY A 118 -36.20 -12.00 14.96
CA GLY A 118 -37.43 -11.34 15.40
C GLY A 118 -38.70 -12.09 14.97
N GLU A 119 -38.77 -12.53 13.72
CA GLU A 119 -39.89 -13.34 13.21
C GLU A 119 -40.02 -14.67 13.95
N LYS A 120 -38.89 -15.36 14.19
CA LYS A 120 -38.87 -16.62 14.94
C LYS A 120 -39.38 -16.44 16.37
N ILE A 121 -38.95 -15.38 17.05
CA ILE A 121 -39.42 -15.04 18.40
C ILE A 121 -40.93 -14.75 18.37
N ARG A 122 -41.41 -13.94 17.42
CA ARG A 122 -42.83 -13.60 17.29
C ARG A 122 -43.69 -14.85 17.05
N SER A 123 -43.26 -15.74 16.17
CA SER A 123 -43.93 -17.02 15.89
C SER A 123 -43.99 -17.92 17.12
N GLN A 124 -42.89 -18.03 17.87
CA GLN A 124 -42.87 -18.78 19.14
C GLN A 124 -43.80 -18.17 20.18
N SER A 125 -43.82 -16.84 20.33
CA SER A 125 -44.74 -16.16 21.26
C SER A 125 -46.20 -16.40 20.90
N GLN A 126 -46.56 -16.37 19.61
CA GLN A 126 -47.92 -16.68 19.15
C GLN A 126 -48.31 -18.14 19.45
N GLN A 127 -47.40 -19.09 19.23
CA GLN A 127 -47.62 -20.49 19.61
C GLN A 127 -47.87 -20.64 21.12
N ILE A 128 -47.04 -20.01 21.96
CA ILE A 128 -47.21 -20.04 23.42
C ILE A 128 -48.56 -19.44 23.82
N LEU A 129 -48.94 -18.30 23.24
CA LEU A 129 -50.24 -17.67 23.50
C LEU A 129 -51.39 -18.62 23.16
N SER A 130 -51.34 -19.28 22.00
CA SER A 130 -52.37 -20.23 21.57
C SER A 130 -52.48 -21.45 22.48
N LEU A 131 -51.36 -21.93 23.04
CA LEU A 131 -51.34 -23.04 23.99
C LEU A 131 -51.92 -22.64 25.35
N SER A 132 -51.71 -21.40 25.78
CA SER A 132 -52.24 -20.88 27.06
C SER A 132 -53.77 -20.72 27.08
N GLN A 133 -54.40 -20.62 25.92
CA GLN A 133 -55.86 -20.49 25.78
C GLN A 133 -56.59 -21.85 25.78
N LEU A 134 -55.87 -22.98 25.76
CA LEU A 134 -56.44 -24.32 25.77
C LEU A 134 -56.62 -24.86 27.20
N PRO A 135 -57.63 -25.70 27.46
CA PRO A 135 -57.76 -26.40 28.73
C PRO A 135 -56.58 -27.36 28.97
N ASN A 136 -56.13 -27.49 30.22
CA ASN A 136 -54.91 -28.22 30.59
C ASN A 136 -54.81 -29.65 30.02
N SER A 137 -55.92 -30.38 29.92
CA SER A 137 -55.95 -31.73 29.33
C SER A 137 -55.60 -31.75 27.84
N ALA A 138 -56.00 -30.72 27.09
CA ALA A 138 -55.70 -30.57 25.66
C ALA A 138 -54.25 -30.13 25.42
N VAL A 139 -53.66 -29.35 26.35
CA VAL A 139 -52.25 -28.94 26.29
C VAL A 139 -51.32 -30.14 26.45
N VAL A 140 -51.57 -30.99 27.45
CA VAL A 140 -50.79 -32.23 27.70
C VAL A 140 -50.84 -33.17 26.49
N PHE A 141 -52.02 -33.31 25.88
CA PHE A 141 -52.19 -34.14 24.67
C PHE A 141 -51.38 -33.59 23.47
N LYS A 142 -51.45 -32.28 23.18
CA LYS A 142 -50.68 -31.66 22.08
C LYS A 142 -49.17 -31.76 22.30
N LEU A 143 -48.69 -31.54 23.53
CA LEU A 143 -47.27 -31.68 23.86
C LEU A 143 -46.80 -33.14 23.75
N GLY A 144 -47.64 -34.11 24.13
CA GLY A 144 -47.38 -35.54 23.96
C GLY A 144 -47.26 -35.96 22.49
N MET A 145 -48.16 -35.47 21.64
CA MET A 145 -48.14 -35.72 20.18
C MET A 145 -46.88 -35.14 19.52
N SER A 146 -46.47 -33.93 19.89
CA SER A 146 -45.28 -33.29 19.29
C SER A 146 -43.97 -33.99 19.68
N LYS A 147 -43.86 -34.53 20.91
CA LYS A 147 -42.69 -35.32 21.33
C LYS A 147 -42.56 -36.62 20.55
N ASN A 148 -43.68 -37.32 20.30
CA ASN A 148 -43.68 -38.55 19.51
C ASN A 148 -43.27 -38.32 18.04
N HIS A 149 -43.69 -37.20 17.44
CA HIS A 149 -43.31 -36.85 16.06
C HIS A 149 -41.80 -36.54 15.91
N VAL A 150 -41.22 -35.82 16.88
CA VAL A 150 -39.77 -35.53 16.87
C VAL A 150 -38.94 -36.81 17.05
N LEU A 151 -39.37 -37.70 17.96
CA LEU A 151 -38.75 -39.02 18.16
C LEU A 151 -38.80 -39.87 16.88
N HIS A 152 -39.94 -39.93 16.18
CA HIS A 152 -40.05 -40.66 14.92
C HIS A 152 -39.19 -40.09 13.79
N SER A 153 -39.01 -38.77 13.71
CA SER A 153 -38.14 -38.17 12.68
C SER A 153 -36.65 -38.39 12.95
N ALA A 154 -36.25 -38.45 14.22
CA ALA A 154 -34.86 -38.71 14.62
C ALA A 154 -34.47 -40.17 14.40
N THR A 155 -35.37 -41.12 14.66
CA THR A 155 -35.13 -42.55 14.42
C THR A 155 -35.09 -42.90 12.92
N SER A 156 -35.89 -42.22 12.08
CA SER A 156 -35.83 -42.34 10.62
C SER A 156 -34.49 -41.88 10.01
N LYS A 157 -33.90 -40.78 10.53
CA LYS A 157 -32.60 -40.27 10.04
C LYS A 157 -31.41 -41.12 10.50
N LEU A 158 -31.50 -41.77 11.65
CA LEU A 158 -30.48 -42.70 12.15
C LEU A 158 -30.54 -44.08 11.47
N GLY A 159 -31.73 -44.54 11.07
CA GLY A 159 -31.89 -45.80 10.32
C GLY A 159 -31.35 -45.77 8.89
N GLY A 160 -31.27 -44.59 8.26
CA GLY A 160 -30.72 -44.42 6.90
C GLY A 160 -29.19 -44.34 6.81
N ALA A 161 -28.48 -44.29 7.94
CA ALA A 161 -27.01 -44.16 7.98
C ALA A 161 -26.27 -45.48 8.30
N ILE A 162 -27.00 -46.59 8.47
CA ILE A 162 -26.42 -47.90 8.87
C ILE A 162 -26.38 -48.91 7.69
N ASP A 163 -27.02 -48.62 6.55
CA ASP A 163 -26.96 -49.46 5.34
C ASP A 163 -26.09 -48.85 4.22
N ARG A 164 -24.79 -48.67 4.47
CA ARG A 164 -23.76 -48.53 3.41
C ARG A 164 -22.46 -49.22 3.79
#